data_AF-A0A2V8U178-F1
#
_entry.id   AF-A0A2V8U178-F1
#
_cell.length_a   1.000
_cell.length_b   1.000
_cell.length_c   1.000
_cell.angle_alpha   90.00
_cell.angle_beta   90.00
_cell.angle_gamma   90.00
#
_symmetry.space_group_name_H-M   'P 1'
#
loop_
_entity.id
_entity.type
_entity.pdbx_description
1 polymer ?
#
loop_
_entity_poly.entity_id
_entity_poly.type
_entity_poly.pdbx_seq_one_letter_code
_entity_poly.pdbx_strand_id
1 'polypeptide(L)'
;MALEERAFYRESQTTKPASLNCPFCHTSDTYELRWMVRKKIDRLNGGDERDRARFAKFQSYMVLIDDKAVCKNMRCRKRFDVSGIKTMAFI
;
A
#
# COMPACT_ATOMS: atom_id res chain seq x y z
N MET A 1 -4.37 21.87 -21.37
CA MET A 1 -3.85 20.49 -21.15
C MET A 1 -4.24 20.11 -19.74
N ALA A 2 -5.11 19.11 -19.57
CA ALA A 2 -5.55 18.68 -18.25
C ALA A 2 -4.36 18.05 -17.50
N LEU A 3 -4.08 18.52 -16.28
CA LEU A 3 -3.06 17.89 -15.44
C LEU A 3 -3.54 16.46 -15.14
N GLU A 4 -2.76 15.47 -15.54
CA GLU A 4 -3.06 14.07 -15.24
C GLU A 4 -3.00 13.84 -13.72
N GLU A 5 -3.94 13.06 -13.18
CA GLU A 5 -4.07 12.78 -11.75
C GLU A 5 -2.77 12.21 -11.14
N ARG A 6 -1.92 11.55 -11.94
CA ARG A 6 -0.58 11.10 -11.52
C ARG A 6 0.36 12.23 -11.08
N ALA A 7 0.15 13.46 -11.52
CA ALA A 7 0.95 14.60 -11.11
C ALA A 7 0.66 15.07 -9.67
N PHE A 8 -0.39 14.56 -9.02
CA PHE A 8 -0.85 15.01 -7.71
C PHE A 8 -0.26 14.20 -6.54
N TYR A 9 0.44 13.10 -6.84
CA TYR A 9 0.95 12.18 -5.82
C TYR A 9 2.44 11.93 -6.01
N ARG A 10 3.16 11.86 -4.90
CA ARG A 10 4.47 11.22 -4.86
C ARG A 10 4.24 9.75 -4.49
N GLU A 11 4.47 8.87 -5.46
CA GLU A 11 4.46 7.43 -5.24
C GLU A 11 5.81 7.01 -4.62
N SER A 12 5.77 6.27 -3.54
CA SER A 12 6.96 5.75 -2.87
C SER A 12 6.69 4.34 -2.40
N GLN A 13 7.60 3.42 -2.67
CA GLN A 13 7.48 2.05 -2.17
C GLN A 13 8.14 1.96 -0.79
N THR A 14 7.48 1.28 0.14
CA THR A 14 8.01 1.00 1.48
C THR A 14 7.74 -0.45 1.82
N THR A 15 8.64 -1.09 2.55
CA THR A 15 8.39 -2.42 3.12
C THR A 15 7.99 -2.24 4.58
N LYS A 16 6.88 -2.86 4.98
CA LYS A 16 6.50 -2.91 6.40
C LYS A 16 6.42 -4.37 6.85
N PRO A 17 7.04 -4.69 8.01
CA PRO A 17 6.89 -6.01 8.61
C PRO A 17 5.44 -6.17 9.08
N ALA A 18 4.85 -7.31 8.76
CA ALA A 18 3.53 -7.67 9.21
C ALA A 18 3.51 -9.11 9.70
N SER A 19 2.95 -9.34 10.88
CA SER A 19 2.77 -10.68 11.42
C SER A 19 1.60 -11.36 10.70
N LEU A 20 1.89 -12.42 9.97
CA LEU A 20 0.88 -13.22 9.27
C LEU A 20 0.82 -14.62 9.83
N ASN A 21 -0.40 -15.15 9.91
CA ASN A 21 -0.64 -16.54 10.26
C ASN A 21 -0.89 -17.37 8.99
N CYS A 22 -0.11 -18.43 8.81
CA CYS A 22 -0.30 -19.33 7.68
C CYS A 22 -1.54 -20.21 7.89
N PRO A 23 -2.54 -20.21 6.99
CA PRO A 23 -3.76 -21.02 7.14
C PRO A 23 -3.51 -22.53 6.98
N PHE A 24 -2.35 -22.93 6.47
CA PHE A 24 -2.02 -24.34 6.23
C PHE A 24 -1.31 -25.02 7.41
N CYS A 25 -0.47 -24.28 8.14
CA CYS A 25 0.33 -24.83 9.24
C CYS A 25 0.16 -24.05 10.55
N HIS A 26 -0.72 -23.04 10.57
CA HIS A 26 -1.04 -22.20 11.73
C HIS A 26 0.19 -21.56 12.39
N THR A 27 1.26 -21.36 11.61
CA THR A 27 2.47 -20.71 12.09
C THR A 27 2.33 -19.21 11.86
N SER A 28 2.42 -18.45 12.94
CA SER A 28 2.56 -16.99 12.91
C SER A 28 4.03 -16.61 12.72
N ASP A 29 4.33 -15.86 11.67
CA ASP A 29 5.68 -15.31 11.45
C ASP A 29 5.58 -13.87 10.92
N THR A 30 6.70 -13.15 10.91
CA THR A 30 6.76 -11.77 10.42
C THR A 30 7.22 -11.75 8.97
N TYR A 31 6.42 -11.18 8.09
CA TYR A 31 6.68 -11.07 6.66
C TYR A 31 6.89 -9.62 6.28
N GLU A 32 7.90 -9.35 5.46
CA GLU A 32 8.15 -8.02 4.93
C GLU A 32 7.30 -7.82 3.69
N LEU A 33 6.18 -7.11 3.86
CA LEU A 33 5.27 -6.86 2.77
C LEU A 33 5.59 -5.53 2.12
N ARG A 34 5.45 -5.47 0.80
CA ARG A 34 5.62 -4.24 0.02
C ARG A 34 4.35 -3.42 0.03
N TRP A 35 4.49 -2.16 0.33
CA TRP A 35 3.45 -1.15 0.35
C TRP A 35 3.80 -0.03 -0.63
N MET A 36 2.79 0.47 -1.32
CA MET A 36 2.86 1.66 -2.15
C MET A 36 2.22 2.82 -1.40
N VAL A 37 3.05 3.74 -0.94
CA VAL A 37 2.62 4.99 -0.30
C VAL A 37 2.37 6.02 -1.40
N ARG A 38 1.15 6.51 -1.48
CA ARG A 38 0.77 7.64 -2.30
C ARG A 38 0.62 8.84 -1.39
N LYS A 39 1.69 9.64 -1.30
CA LYS A 39 1.71 10.85 -0.51
C LYS A 39 1.26 12.02 -1.38
N LYS A 40 0.31 12.79 -0.88
CA LYS A 40 -0.09 14.04 -1.52
C LYS A 40 1.12 14.98 -1.62
N ILE A 41 1.37 15.55 -2.80
CA ILE A 41 2.44 16.54 -2.98
C ILE A 41 2.11 17.82 -2.19
N ASP A 42 3.09 18.67 -1.88
CA ASP A 42 2.87 19.88 -1.08
C ASP A 42 2.21 21.01 -1.90
N ARG A 43 2.59 21.15 -3.17
CA ARG A 43 2.09 22.19 -4.08
C ARG A 43 1.80 21.62 -5.46
N LEU A 44 0.60 21.91 -5.97
CA LEU A 44 0.29 21.77 -7.39
C LEU A 44 1.01 22.87 -8.17
N ASN A 45 1.92 22.49 -9.08
CA ASN A 45 2.43 23.44 -10.08
C ASN A 45 1.44 23.50 -11.25
N GLY A 46 0.45 24.39 -11.12
CA GLY A 46 -0.66 24.53 -12.07
C GLY A 46 -1.87 23.67 -11.70
N GLY A 47 -3.06 24.08 -12.14
CA GLY A 47 -4.33 23.38 -11.88
C GLY A 47 -5.49 24.36 -11.69
N ASP A 48 -6.64 24.00 -12.26
CA ASP A 48 -7.86 24.79 -12.21
C ASP A 48 -8.46 24.80 -10.78
N GLU A 49 -9.44 25.67 -10.52
CA GLU A 49 -10.03 25.80 -9.17
C GLU A 49 -10.65 24.47 -8.68
N ARG A 50 -11.13 23.66 -9.63
CA ARG A 50 -11.69 22.32 -9.40
C ARG A 50 -10.65 21.29 -8.95
N ASP A 51 -9.43 21.38 -9.47
CA ASP A 51 -8.33 20.47 -9.10
C ASP A 51 -7.80 20.79 -7.70
N ARG A 52 -7.77 22.08 -7.33
CA ARG A 52 -7.41 22.51 -5.97
C ARG A 52 -8.40 21.99 -4.93
N ALA A 53 -9.70 22.01 -5.23
CA ALA A 53 -10.73 21.48 -4.34
C ALA A 53 -10.62 19.96 -4.14
N ARG A 54 -10.32 19.21 -5.21
CA ARG A 54 -10.09 17.76 -5.14
C ARG A 54 -8.83 17.44 -4.35
N PHE A 55 -7.75 18.17 -4.63
CA PHE A 55 -6.48 18.03 -3.91
C PHE A 55 -6.65 18.31 -2.41
N ALA A 56 -7.39 19.34 -2.01
CA ALA A 56 -7.64 19.65 -0.61
C ALA A 56 -8.30 18.48 0.16
N LYS A 57 -9.21 17.75 -0.49
CA LYS A 57 -9.90 16.58 0.08
C LYS A 57 -9.10 15.29 0.05
N PHE A 58 -8.06 15.21 -0.78
CA PHE A 58 -7.24 14.01 -0.90
C PHE A 58 -6.39 13.80 0.35
N GLN A 59 -6.52 12.61 0.93
CA GLN A 59 -5.64 12.13 2.01
C GLN A 59 -4.53 11.26 1.44
N SER A 60 -3.41 11.18 2.15
CA SER A 60 -2.35 10.26 1.79
C SER A 60 -2.80 8.85 2.16
N TYR A 61 -2.48 7.85 1.33
CA TYR A 61 -2.83 6.47 1.61
C TYR A 61 -1.71 5.53 1.18
N MET A 62 -1.66 4.38 1.82
CA MET A 62 -0.76 3.29 1.51
C MET A 62 -1.58 2.08 1.05
N VAL A 63 -1.15 1.48 -0.06
CA VAL A 63 -1.77 0.30 -0.67
C VAL A 63 -0.81 -0.87 -0.53
N LEU A 64 -1.29 -1.99 -0.01
CA LEU A 64 -0.52 -3.23 0.01
C LEU A 64 -0.36 -3.75 -1.43
N ILE A 65 0.88 -3.95 -1.86
CA ILE A 65 1.21 -4.50 -3.18
C ILE A 65 1.33 -6.02 -3.12
N ASP A 66 1.76 -6.54 -1.98
CA ASP A 66 2.02 -7.96 -1.80
C ASP A 66 0.73 -8.70 -1.38
N ASP A 67 0.13 -9.40 -2.32
CA ASP A 67 -1.11 -10.18 -2.15
C ASP A 67 -0.84 -11.59 -1.61
N LYS A 68 0.39 -12.11 -1.78
CA LYS A 68 0.74 -13.50 -1.46
C LYS A 68 2.08 -13.63 -0.78
N ALA A 69 2.07 -14.24 0.40
CA ALA A 69 3.29 -14.58 1.13
C ALA A 69 3.61 -16.07 1.02
N VAL A 70 4.91 -16.41 1.03
CA VAL A 70 5.39 -17.79 1.14
C VAL A 70 5.62 -18.10 2.60
N CYS A 71 5.02 -19.15 3.14
CA CYS A 71 5.23 -19.54 4.53
C CYS A 71 6.72 -19.80 4.83
N LYS A 72 7.27 -19.09 5.83
CA LYS A 72 8.67 -19.25 6.28
C LYS A 72 8.96 -20.61 6.93
N ASN A 73 7.92 -21.33 7.38
CA ASN A 73 8.07 -22.67 7.91
C ASN A 73 8.57 -23.63 6.81
N MET A 74 9.77 -24.18 7.00
CA MET A 74 10.42 -25.08 6.03
C MET A 74 9.58 -26.33 5.69
N ARG A 75 8.73 -26.78 6.61
CA ARG A 75 7.84 -27.94 6.42
C ARG A 75 6.63 -27.62 5.53
N CYS A 76 6.18 -26.37 5.52
CA CYS A 76 5.00 -25.94 4.79
C CYS A 76 5.38 -25.37 3.42
N ARG A 77 6.19 -24.29 3.39
CA ARG A 77 6.58 -23.52 2.19
C ARG A 77 5.44 -23.19 1.20
N LYS A 78 4.18 -23.33 1.62
CA LYS A 78 3.02 -23.01 0.78
C LYS A 78 2.87 -21.50 0.64
N ARG A 79 2.42 -21.09 -0.54
CA ARG A 79 1.97 -19.72 -0.80
C ARG A 79 0.56 -19.58 -0.24
N PHE A 80 0.34 -18.54 0.55
CA PHE A 80 -0.97 -18.20 1.08
C PHE A 80 -1.27 -16.74 0.77
N ASP A 81 -2.56 -16.44 0.65
CA ASP A 81 -3.06 -15.08 0.48
C ASP A 81 -2.80 -14.28 1.77
N VAL A 82 -2.38 -13.03 1.64
CA VAL A 82 -2.15 -12.11 2.76
C VAL A 82 -3.50 -11.64 3.30
N SER A 83 -4.23 -12.56 3.92
CA SER A 83 -5.55 -12.31 4.48
C SER A 83 -5.43 -11.69 5.88
N GLY A 84 -6.21 -10.64 6.17
CA GLY A 84 -6.27 -10.00 7.49
C GLY A 84 -5.47 -8.69 7.62
N ILE A 85 -4.72 -8.30 6.59
CA ILE A 85 -4.13 -6.95 6.50
C ILE A 85 -5.05 -6.08 5.65
N LYS A 86 -5.35 -4.87 6.12
CA LYS A 86 -6.08 -3.89 5.32
C LYS A 86 -5.24 -3.53 4.09
N THR A 87 -5.73 -3.90 2.91
CA THR A 87 -5.08 -3.62 1.62
C THR A 87 -4.92 -2.11 1.36
N MET A 88 -5.70 -1.28 2.06
CA MET A 88 -5.56 0.17 2.08
C MET A 88 -5.55 0.70 3.51
N ALA A 89 -4.59 1.55 3.83
CA ALA A 89 -4.57 2.35 5.05
C ALA A 89 -4.35 3.82 4.72
N PHE A 90 -5.18 4.69 5.31
CA PHE A 90 -5.02 6.14 5.21
C PHE A 90 -3.95 6.61 6.21
N ILE A 91 -3.15 7.61 5.81
CA ILE A 91 -2.03 8.18 6.56
C ILE A 91 -2.33 9.64 6.89
#